data_AF-D8UMW5-F1
#
_entry.id   AF-D8UMW5-F1
#
_cell.length_a   1.000
_cell.length_b   1.000
_cell.length_c   1.000
_cell.angle_alpha   90.00
_cell.angle_beta   90.00
_cell.angle_gamma   90.00
#
_symmetry.space_group_name_H-M   'P 1'
#
loop_
_entity.id
_entity.type
_entity.pdbx_description
1 polymer ?
#
loop_
_entity_poly.entity_id
_entity_poly.type
_entity_poly.pdbx_seq_one_letter_code
_entity_poly.pdbx_strand_id
1 'polypeptide(L)'
;MNPLLEIAEVSVGQHYYWELGGYELHGQVLITSWVVLAIIATLSLLGNRDLKPTPDGFQNFTELVTEFIRDLAKTQIGEEDYLKWYLF
;
A
#
# COMPACT_ATOMS: atom_id res chain seq x y z
N MET A 1 -23.81 -21.21 25.98
CA MET A 1 -23.08 -20.27 25.10
C MET A 1 -23.14 -20.83 23.69
N ASN A 2 -23.63 -20.05 22.73
CA ASN A 2 -23.72 -20.45 21.33
C ASN A 2 -22.57 -19.74 20.59
N PRO A 3 -21.51 -20.45 20.17
CA PRO A 3 -20.33 -19.85 19.56
C PRO A 3 -20.65 -19.01 18.32
N LEU A 4 -21.74 -19.32 17.62
CA LEU A 4 -22.17 -18.59 16.43
C LEU A 4 -22.74 -17.21 16.78
N LEU A 5 -23.36 -17.05 17.96
CA LEU A 5 -23.89 -15.77 18.43
C LEU A 5 -22.78 -14.81 18.88
N GLU A 6 -21.67 -15.34 19.42
CA GLU A 6 -20.49 -14.55 19.82
C GLU A 6 -19.72 -14.01 18.60
N ILE A 7 -19.69 -14.77 17.49
CA ILE A 7 -19.09 -14.32 16.22
C ILE A 7 -20.02 -13.34 15.48
N ALA A 8 -21.34 -13.46 15.68
CA ALA A 8 -22.36 -12.61 15.05
C ALA A 8 -22.58 -11.28 15.78
N GLU A 9 -21.92 -11.06 16.92
CA GLU A 9 -21.99 -9.79 17.64
C GLU A 9 -21.25 -8.70 16.84
N VAL A 10 -22.01 -7.94 16.06
CA VAL A 10 -21.51 -6.75 15.38
C VAL A 10 -21.33 -5.65 16.42
N SER A 11 -20.14 -5.58 17.01
CA SER A 11 -19.74 -4.45 17.84
C SER A 11 -19.33 -3.28 16.94
N VAL A 12 -20.02 -2.15 17.06
CA VAL A 12 -19.72 -0.93 16.29
C VAL A 12 -18.92 0.02 17.17
N GLY A 13 -17.81 0.56 16.66
CA GLY A 13 -16.95 1.50 17.39
C GLY A 13 -15.93 0.85 18.33
N GLN A 14 -15.70 -0.46 18.23
CA GLN A 14 -14.60 -1.13 18.93
C GLN A 14 -13.32 -1.02 18.10
N HIS A 15 -12.21 -0.69 18.76
CA HIS A 15 -10.90 -0.65 18.15
C HIS A 15 -10.09 -1.84 18.66
N TYR A 16 -9.48 -2.57 17.74
CA TYR A 16 -8.60 -3.67 18.11
C TYR A 16 -7.25 -3.12 18.59
N TYR A 17 -7.08 -3.07 19.92
CA TYR A 17 -5.88 -2.59 20.59
C TYR A 17 -4.92 -3.73 20.98
N TRP A 18 -3.63 -3.42 20.99
CA TRP A 18 -2.57 -4.24 21.57
C TRP A 18 -1.90 -3.47 22.70
N GLU A 19 -1.71 -4.11 23.85
CA GLU A 19 -0.93 -3.53 24.95
C GLU A 19 0.53 -3.97 24.83
N LEU A 20 1.44 -3.01 24.66
CA LEU A 20 2.87 -3.23 24.53
C LEU A 20 3.61 -2.26 25.46
N GLY A 21 4.28 -2.80 26.48
CA GLY A 21 5.05 -1.99 27.43
C GLY A 21 4.24 -0.93 28.18
N GLY A 22 2.94 -1.18 28.40
CA GLY A 22 2.01 -0.23 29.05
C GLY A 22 1.40 0.81 28.11
N TYR A 23 1.61 0.69 26.79
CA TYR A 23 0.98 1.54 25.78
C TYR A 23 -0.02 0.75 24.94
N GLU A 24 -1.14 1.40 24.60
CA GLU A 24 -2.14 0.84 23.68
C GLU A 24 -1.84 1.25 22.24
N LEU A 25 -1.67 0.26 21.37
CA LEU A 25 -1.47 0.43 19.94
C LEU A 25 -2.70 -0.02 19.17
N HIS A 26 -3.07 0.69 18.11
CA HIS A 26 -4.17 0.31 17.22
C HIS A 26 -3.74 -0.85 16.31
N GLY A 27 -3.83 -2.09 16.80
CA GLY A 27 -3.41 -3.31 16.11
C GLY A 27 -4.06 -3.48 14.73
N GLN A 28 -5.34 -3.15 14.58
CA GLN A 28 -6.02 -3.19 13.27
C GLN A 28 -5.35 -2.28 12.22
N VAL A 29 -4.88 -1.10 12.62
CA VAL A 29 -4.23 -0.14 11.71
C VAL A 29 -2.88 -0.69 11.26
N LEU A 30 -2.13 -1.29 12.19
CA LEU A 30 -0.84 -1.90 11.88
C LEU A 30 -1.00 -3.09 10.92
N ILE A 31 -1.95 -3.99 11.19
CA ILE A 31 -2.22 -5.15 10.33
C ILE A 31 -2.61 -4.69 8.92
N THR A 32 -3.62 -3.82 8.82
CA THR A 32 -4.10 -3.36 7.51
C THR A 32 -2.99 -2.65 6.73
N SER A 33 -2.19 -1.83 7.40
CA SER A 33 -1.03 -1.16 6.80
C SER A 33 0.02 -2.16 6.30
N TRP A 34 0.37 -3.17 7.09
CA TRP A 34 1.33 -4.21 6.68
C TRP A 34 0.83 -5.04 5.51
N VAL A 35 -0.46 -5.38 5.47
CA VAL A 35 -1.06 -6.11 4.34
C VAL A 35 -0.96 -5.26 3.07
N VAL A 36 -1.34 -3.99 3.12
CA VAL A 36 -1.24 -3.09 1.97
C VAL A 36 0.20 -2.92 1.52
N LEU A 37 1.14 -2.68 2.45
CA LEU A 37 2.56 -2.57 2.15
C LEU A 37 3.14 -3.84 1.53
N ALA A 38 2.75 -5.02 2.03
CA ALA A 38 3.20 -6.30 1.49
C ALA A 38 2.69 -6.53 0.06
N ILE A 39 1.43 -6.16 -0.23
CA ILE A 39 0.86 -6.23 -1.58
C ILE A 39 1.62 -5.30 -2.53
N ILE A 40 1.81 -4.03 -2.14
CA ILE A 40 2.55 -3.06 -2.95
C ILE A 40 3.98 -3.55 -3.20
N ALA A 41 4.70 -3.93 -2.15
CA ALA A 41 6.07 -4.42 -2.27
C ALA A 41 6.16 -5.66 -3.17
N THR A 42 5.22 -6.60 -3.04
CA THR A 42 5.16 -7.77 -3.91
C THR A 42 4.96 -7.34 -5.36
N LEU A 43 3.93 -6.55 -5.67
CA LEU A 43 3.67 -6.08 -7.04
C LEU A 43 4.86 -5.34 -7.65
N SER A 44 5.50 -4.44 -6.88
CA SER A 44 6.70 -3.73 -7.30
C SER A 44 7.84 -4.69 -7.64
N LEU A 45 8.11 -5.68 -6.78
CA LEU A 45 9.13 -6.70 -7.06
C LEU A 45 8.75 -7.55 -8.27
N LEU A 46 7.48 -7.98 -8.39
CA LEU A 46 7.04 -8.83 -9.48
C LEU A 46 7.16 -8.13 -10.84
N GLY A 47 6.85 -6.83 -10.91
CA GLY A 47 6.88 -6.01 -12.13
C GLY A 47 8.27 -5.48 -12.52
N ASN A 48 9.23 -5.44 -11.60
CA ASN A 48 10.58 -4.91 -11.85
C ASN A 48 11.70 -5.98 -11.89
N ARG A 49 11.39 -7.26 -11.67
CA ARG A 49 12.42 -8.32 -11.60
C ARG A 49 13.07 -8.68 -12.94
N ASP A 50 12.37 -8.48 -14.06
CA ASP A 50 12.80 -8.86 -15.41
C ASP A 50 12.20 -7.87 -16.42
N LEU A 51 12.84 -6.70 -16.55
CA LEU A 51 12.36 -5.63 -17.41
C LEU A 51 12.68 -5.91 -18.88
N LYS A 52 11.65 -5.86 -19.72
CA LYS A 52 11.77 -6.04 -21.15
C LYS A 52 11.70 -4.69 -21.88
N PRO A 53 12.43 -4.53 -23.00
CA PRO A 53 12.33 -3.31 -23.81
C PRO A 53 10.92 -3.05 -24.37
N THR A 54 10.17 -4.11 -24.65
CA THR A 54 8.72 -4.03 -24.90
C THR A 54 8.03 -4.57 -23.65
N PRO A 55 7.36 -3.72 -22.86
CA PRO A 55 6.81 -4.13 -21.58
C PRO A 55 5.69 -5.16 -21.76
N ASP A 56 5.62 -6.12 -20.83
CA ASP A 56 4.56 -7.13 -20.78
C ASP A 56 4.15 -7.50 -19.35
N GLY A 57 3.02 -8.19 -19.19
CA GLY A 57 2.56 -8.70 -17.90
C GLY A 57 2.42 -7.61 -16.81
N PHE A 58 3.10 -7.82 -15.67
CA PHE A 58 3.09 -6.87 -14.55
C PHE A 58 3.87 -5.59 -14.83
N GLN A 59 4.86 -5.62 -15.73
CA GLN A 59 5.65 -4.45 -16.11
C GLN A 59 4.74 -3.35 -16.69
N ASN A 60 3.77 -3.72 -17.53
CA ASN A 60 2.78 -2.79 -18.10
C ASN A 60 2.06 -1.97 -17.01
N PHE A 61 1.61 -2.64 -15.94
CA PHE A 61 0.88 -1.98 -14.87
C PHE A 61 1.80 -1.10 -14.03
N THR A 62 2.98 -1.61 -13.65
CA THR A 62 3.92 -0.84 -12.82
C THR A 62 4.45 0.37 -13.57
N GLU A 63 4.77 0.25 -14.86
CA GLU A 63 5.22 1.36 -15.69
C GLU A 63 4.12 2.41 -15.85
N LEU A 64 2.89 2.00 -16.16
CA LEU A 64 1.73 2.90 -16.24
C LEU A 64 1.59 3.76 -14.97
N VAL A 65 1.68 3.14 -13.78
CA VAL A 65 1.57 3.86 -12.51
C VAL A 65 2.74 4.84 -12.34
N THR A 66 3.97 4.41 -12.63
CA THR A 66 5.15 5.28 -12.48
C THR A 66 5.20 6.43 -13.48
N GLU A 67 4.74 6.22 -14.72
CA GLU A 67 4.60 7.26 -15.74
C GLU A 67 3.51 8.26 -15.34
N PHE A 68 2.36 7.77 -14.86
CA PHE A 68 1.30 8.63 -14.33
C PHE A 68 1.79 9.53 -13.20
N ILE A 69 2.52 8.98 -12.22
CA ILE A 69 3.09 9.76 -11.11
C ILE A 69 4.13 10.76 -11.63
N ARG A 70 4.98 10.35 -12.57
CA ARG A 70 5.97 11.23 -13.20
C ARG A 70 5.30 12.42 -13.89
N ASP A 71 4.28 12.16 -14.70
CA ASP A 71 3.56 13.18 -15.45
C ASP A 71 2.77 14.11 -14.53
N LEU A 72 2.20 13.57 -13.45
CA LEU A 72 1.59 14.36 -12.39
C LEU A 72 2.63 15.28 -11.73
N ALA A 73 3.79 14.75 -11.33
CA ALA A 73 4.87 15.54 -10.73
C ALA A 73 5.37 16.63 -11.70
N LYS A 74 5.59 16.27 -12.96
CA LYS A 74 6.02 17.21 -14.01
C LYS A 74 5.01 18.33 -14.23
N THR A 75 3.72 18.00 -14.23
CA THR A 75 2.65 18.99 -14.41
C THR A 75 2.47 19.89 -13.19
N GLN A 76 2.54 19.33 -11.97
CA GLN A 76 2.22 20.07 -10.74
C GLN A 76 3.41 20.80 -10.14
N ILE A 77 4.63 20.29 -10.34
CA ILE A 77 5.86 20.85 -9.75
C ILE A 77 6.65 21.64 -10.78
N GLY A 78 6.72 21.14 -12.02
CA GLY A 78 7.43 21.78 -13.13
C GLY A 78 8.63 20.98 -13.64
N GLU A 79 9.01 21.26 -14.89
CA GLU A 79 10.02 20.50 -15.65
C GLU A 79 11.40 20.46 -14.98
N GLU A 80 11.79 21.53 -14.30
CA GLU A 80 13.14 21.65 -13.73
C GLU A 80 13.30 20.90 -12.41
N ASP A 81 12.21 20.71 -11.65
CA ASP A 81 12.27 20.19 -10.28
C ASP A 81 11.56 18.83 -10.10
N TYR A 82 10.71 18.37 -11.03
CA TYR A 82 9.90 17.16 -10.82
C TYR A 82 10.72 15.91 -10.50
N LEU A 83 11.95 15.78 -11.04
CA LEU A 83 12.82 14.64 -10.77
C LEU A 83 13.22 14.50 -9.30
N LYS A 84 13.30 15.61 -8.54
CA LYS A 84 13.60 15.58 -7.10
C LYS A 84 12.43 15.00 -6.29
N TRP A 85 11.24 15.09 -6.84
CA TRP A 85 9.99 14.64 -6.23
C TRP A 85 9.48 13.32 -6.84
N TYR A 86 10.20 12.81 -7.84
CA TYR A 86 9.94 11.53 -8.50
C TYR A 86 10.30 10.31 -7.63
N LEU A 87 10.85 10.53 -6.43
CA LEU A 87 10.97 9.51 -5.40
C LEU A 87 9.84 9.66 -4.38
N PHE A 88 8.72 8.98 -4.67
CA PHE A 88 7.70 8.62 -3.70
C PHE A 88 7.23 7.19 -3.96
#